data_AF-A0A8J8TG46-F1
#
_entry.id   AF-A0A8J8TG46-F1
#
_cell.length_a   1.000
_cell.length_b   1.000
_cell.length_c   1.000
_cell.angle_alpha   90.00
_cell.angle_beta   90.00
_cell.angle_gamma   90.00
#
_symmetry.space_group_name_H-M   'P 1'
#
loop_
_entity.id
_entity.type
_entity.pdbx_description
1 polymer ?
#
loop_
_entity_poly.entity_id
_entity_poly.type
_entity_poly.pdbx_seq_one_letter_code
_entity_poly.pdbx_strand_id
1 'polypeptide(L)'
;AKIVSDELNHGWQLIRLLENFNVNTEKIQNARLGLHLLEVSNLPLFNWEDVISYVYLIDRAGLYQLRAIKDIIYEPLANLASSLAKEEEYHLHFSYNVLRSYEEKKRMQGALNFWFPRAVEMINQLNNVIGSKLYLEQLNIVDISVNEFIKSVNEELSKLGFSQIDPYKTMVLH
;
A
#
# COMPACT_ATOMS: atom_id res chain seq x y z
N ALA A 1 15.42 8.86 0.48
CA ALA A 1 16.01 8.95 1.84
C ALA A 1 14.92 9.12 2.90
N LYS A 2 14.10 10.17 2.85
CA LYS A 2 12.99 10.39 3.81
C LYS A 2 12.01 9.20 3.89
N ILE A 3 11.45 8.75 2.75
CA ILE A 3 10.58 7.56 2.69
C ILE A 3 11.22 6.34 3.38
N VAL A 4 12.51 6.05 3.11
CA VAL A 4 13.21 4.92 3.75
C VAL A 4 13.29 5.07 5.27
N SER A 5 13.51 6.30 5.76
CA SER A 5 13.53 6.58 7.20
C SER A 5 12.15 6.39 7.83
N ASP A 6 11.10 6.78 7.12
CA ASP A 6 9.71 6.73 7.60
C ASP A 6 9.26 5.27 7.65
N GLU A 7 9.47 4.50 6.58
CA GLU A 7 9.12 3.07 6.57
C GLU A 7 9.89 2.24 7.61
N LEU A 8 11.17 2.56 7.83
CA LEU A 8 11.94 1.90 8.88
C LEU A 8 11.36 2.21 10.27
N ASN A 9 10.99 3.47 10.51
CA ASN A 9 10.35 3.88 11.76
C ASN A 9 8.97 3.22 11.92
N HIS A 10 8.13 3.20 10.88
CA HIS A 10 6.83 2.52 10.86
C HIS A 10 6.97 1.05 11.28
N GLY A 11 7.91 0.33 10.66
CA GLY A 11 8.18 -1.08 10.96
C GLY A 11 8.57 -1.30 12.42
N TRP A 12 9.48 -0.48 12.97
CA TRP A 12 9.89 -0.61 14.38
C TRP A 12 8.79 -0.23 15.36
N GLN A 13 7.96 0.76 15.07
CA GLN A 13 6.81 1.10 15.91
C GLN A 13 5.78 -0.04 15.95
N LEU A 14 5.52 -0.70 14.82
CA LEU A 14 4.66 -1.88 14.75
C LEU A 14 5.27 -3.07 15.51
N ILE A 15 6.57 -3.33 15.37
CA ILE A 15 7.26 -4.38 16.14
C ILE A 15 7.15 -4.13 17.65
N ARG A 16 7.38 -2.88 18.09
CA ARG A 16 7.24 -2.50 19.49
C ARG A 16 5.82 -2.72 20.01
N LEU A 17 4.82 -2.48 19.19
CA LEU A 17 3.43 -2.72 19.56
C LEU A 17 3.14 -4.21 19.80
N LEU A 18 3.78 -5.10 19.03
CA LEU A 18 3.66 -6.56 19.19
C LEU A 18 4.24 -7.07 20.52
N GLU A 19 5.15 -6.33 21.16
CA GLU A 19 5.68 -6.69 22.49
C GLU A 19 4.56 -6.80 23.55
N ASN A 20 3.49 -6.00 23.42
CA ASN A 20 2.32 -6.06 24.31
C ASN A 20 1.59 -7.41 24.27
N PHE A 21 1.79 -8.19 23.21
CA PHE A 21 1.15 -9.49 22.98
C PHE A 21 2.08 -10.66 23.31
N ASN A 22 3.30 -10.41 23.79
CA ASN A 22 4.32 -11.44 24.08
C ASN A 22 4.58 -12.40 22.90
N VAL A 23 4.52 -11.89 21.67
CA VAL A 23 4.77 -12.70 20.46
C VAL A 23 6.23 -12.59 20.03
N ASN A 24 6.80 -13.70 19.53
CA ASN A 24 8.14 -13.68 18.96
C ASN A 24 8.12 -13.01 17.57
N THR A 25 8.80 -11.86 17.45
CA THR A 25 8.88 -11.06 16.21
C THR A 25 10.16 -11.30 15.40
N GLU A 26 11.03 -12.23 15.82
CA GLU A 26 12.33 -12.51 15.17
C GLU A 26 12.19 -12.82 13.67
N LYS A 27 11.17 -13.61 13.31
CA LYS A 27 10.89 -13.92 11.89
C LYS A 27 10.53 -12.68 11.07
N ILE A 28 9.81 -11.72 11.67
CA ILE A 28 9.41 -10.47 11.01
C ILE A 28 10.63 -9.57 10.82
N GLN A 29 11.45 -9.42 11.86
CA GLN A 29 12.67 -8.61 11.85
C GLN A 29 13.74 -9.14 10.87
N ASN A 30 13.83 -10.47 10.74
CA ASN A 30 14.80 -11.14 9.88
C ASN A 30 14.27 -11.44 8.48
N ALA A 31 13.01 -11.09 8.16
CA ALA A 31 12.47 -11.27 6.83
C ALA A 31 13.29 -10.48 5.79
N ARG A 32 13.50 -11.10 4.63
CA ARG A 32 14.18 -10.52 3.46
C ARG A 32 13.35 -10.83 2.21
N LEU A 33 13.70 -10.20 1.09
CA LEU A 33 13.05 -10.46 -0.20
C LEU A 33 12.94 -11.98 -0.47
N GLY A 34 11.73 -12.41 -0.83
CA GLY A 34 11.35 -13.82 -1.00
C GLY A 34 10.70 -14.45 0.24
N LEU A 35 10.76 -13.79 1.41
CA LEU A 35 10.23 -14.30 2.68
C LEU A 35 9.14 -13.40 3.28
N HIS A 36 8.78 -12.28 2.64
CA HIS A 36 7.71 -11.40 3.12
C HIS A 36 6.33 -12.02 2.86
N LEU A 37 5.37 -11.69 3.73
CA LEU A 37 4.00 -12.21 3.68
C LEU A 37 3.28 -11.82 2.39
N LEU A 38 3.41 -10.56 1.99
CA LEU A 38 2.77 -10.04 0.79
C LEU A 38 3.69 -10.28 -0.42
N GLU A 39 3.15 -10.82 -1.51
CA GLU A 39 3.91 -11.04 -2.74
C GLU A 39 4.53 -9.75 -3.27
N VAL A 40 3.80 -8.64 -3.20
CA VAL A 40 4.26 -7.32 -3.63
C VAL A 40 5.53 -6.85 -2.89
N SER A 41 5.69 -7.25 -1.62
CA SER A 41 6.87 -6.92 -0.80
C SER A 41 8.08 -7.78 -1.11
N ASN A 42 7.95 -8.81 -1.95
CA ASN A 42 9.05 -9.64 -2.42
C ASN A 42 9.58 -9.20 -3.79
N LEU A 43 8.98 -8.16 -4.40
CA LEU A 43 9.36 -7.68 -5.71
C LEU A 43 10.40 -6.54 -5.59
N PRO A 44 11.58 -6.67 -6.22
CA PRO A 44 12.54 -5.58 -6.27
C PRO A 44 12.07 -4.45 -7.18
N LEU A 45 12.48 -3.22 -6.86
CA LEU A 45 12.22 -2.01 -7.64
C LEU A 45 13.46 -1.67 -8.47
N PHE A 46 13.54 -2.21 -9.69
CA PHE A 46 14.75 -2.09 -10.51
C PHE A 46 14.91 -0.73 -11.18
N ASN A 47 13.80 -0.09 -11.53
CA ASN A 47 13.81 1.16 -12.26
C ASN A 47 13.07 2.26 -11.51
N TRP A 48 13.26 3.51 -11.94
CA TRP A 48 12.64 4.65 -11.28
C TRP A 48 11.12 4.65 -11.44
N GLU A 49 10.62 4.18 -12.58
CA GLU A 49 9.19 4.00 -12.83
C GLU A 49 8.56 3.01 -11.85
N ASP A 50 9.29 1.95 -11.50
CA ASP A 50 8.84 0.97 -10.50
C ASP A 50 8.74 1.62 -9.13
N VAL A 51 9.75 2.41 -8.74
CA VAL A 51 9.72 3.15 -7.47
C VAL A 51 8.52 4.10 -7.41
N ILE A 52 8.31 4.91 -8.45
CA ILE A 52 7.22 5.90 -8.47
C ILE A 52 5.85 5.21 -8.52
N SER A 53 5.71 4.17 -9.33
CA SER A 53 4.45 3.42 -9.41
C SER A 53 4.14 2.67 -8.11
N TYR A 54 5.17 2.10 -7.47
CA TYR A 54 5.03 1.45 -6.16
C TYR A 54 4.56 2.45 -5.10
N VAL A 55 5.24 3.60 -4.97
CA VAL A 55 4.83 4.62 -4.00
C VAL A 55 3.44 5.17 -4.32
N TYR A 56 3.13 5.38 -5.60
CA TYR A 56 1.83 5.94 -5.99
C TYR A 56 0.65 4.96 -5.79
N LEU A 57 0.87 3.66 -5.96
CA LEU A 57 -0.18 2.64 -5.99
C LEU A 57 -0.18 1.74 -4.75
N ILE A 58 0.96 1.15 -4.40
CA ILE A 58 1.07 0.22 -3.27
C ILE A 58 1.01 0.96 -1.94
N ASP A 59 1.79 2.04 -1.79
CA ASP A 59 1.76 2.88 -0.59
C ASP A 59 0.38 3.51 -0.38
N ARG A 60 -0.25 3.95 -1.48
CA ARG A 60 -1.63 4.44 -1.46
C ARG A 60 -2.60 3.37 -0.98
N ALA A 61 -2.46 2.13 -1.44
CA ALA A 61 -3.27 1.04 -0.94
C ALA A 61 -3.02 0.81 0.57
N GLY A 62 -1.77 0.92 1.02
CA GLY A 62 -1.40 0.93 2.45
C GLY A 62 -2.08 2.06 3.23
N LEU A 63 -2.15 3.27 2.67
CA LEU A 63 -2.86 4.40 3.27
C LEU A 63 -4.37 4.13 3.40
N TYR A 64 -5.01 3.46 2.43
CA TYR A 64 -6.40 3.02 2.58
C TYR A 64 -6.55 2.02 3.74
N GLN A 65 -5.60 1.11 3.93
CA GLN A 65 -5.57 0.19 5.07
C GLN A 65 -5.39 0.93 6.40
N LEU A 66 -4.46 1.88 6.49
CA LEU A 66 -4.28 2.70 7.70
C LEU A 66 -5.54 3.50 8.03
N ARG A 67 -6.24 4.02 7.02
CA ARG A 67 -7.53 4.73 7.21
C ARG A 67 -8.65 3.81 7.69
N ALA A 68 -8.64 2.53 7.34
CA ALA A 68 -9.57 1.54 7.90
C ALA A 68 -9.19 1.15 9.35
N ILE A 69 -7.91 1.22 9.70
CA ILE A 69 -7.38 0.81 11.00
C ILE A 69 -7.40 1.95 12.04
N LYS A 70 -7.35 3.22 11.63
CA LYS A 70 -7.23 4.35 12.57
C LYS A 70 -8.46 4.56 13.48
N ASP A 71 -9.59 3.93 13.17
CA ASP A 71 -10.86 4.09 13.90
C ASP A 71 -11.28 2.79 14.65
N ILE A 72 -10.34 1.87 14.84
CA ILE A 72 -10.57 0.60 15.55
C ILE A 72 -10.60 0.78 17.07
N ILE A 73 -11.15 -0.22 17.77
CA ILE A 73 -11.28 -0.20 19.25
C ILE A 73 -9.93 -0.31 19.97
N TYR A 74 -8.93 -0.98 19.37
CA TYR A 74 -7.60 -1.09 19.99
C TYR A 74 -6.79 0.21 19.80
N GLU A 75 -6.98 1.14 20.75
CA GLU A 75 -6.42 2.50 20.72
C GLU A 75 -4.92 2.60 20.41
N PRO A 76 -4.03 1.72 20.92
CA PRO A 76 -2.60 1.81 20.59
C PRO A 76 -2.30 1.68 19.10
N LEU A 77 -3.00 0.77 18.40
CA LEU A 77 -2.85 0.61 16.95
C LEU A 77 -3.58 1.72 16.19
N ALA A 78 -4.77 2.11 16.64
CA ALA A 78 -5.55 3.19 16.04
C ALA A 78 -4.76 4.52 16.01
N ASN A 79 -4.15 4.88 17.15
CA ASN A 79 -3.32 6.08 17.28
C ASN A 79 -2.06 6.01 16.40
N LEU A 80 -1.39 4.85 16.36
CA LEU A 80 -0.24 4.65 15.50
C LEU A 80 -0.65 4.81 14.03
N ALA A 81 -1.70 4.12 13.57
CA ALA A 81 -2.20 4.21 12.21
C ALA A 81 -2.58 5.64 11.80
N SER A 82 -3.17 6.42 12.71
CA SER A 82 -3.48 7.84 12.49
C SER A 82 -2.23 8.70 12.29
N SER A 83 -1.13 8.39 13.00
CA SER A 83 0.17 9.04 12.80
C SER A 83 0.78 8.66 11.45
N LEU A 84 0.86 7.35 11.17
CA LEU A 84 1.48 6.84 9.94
C LEU A 84 0.74 7.37 8.70
N ALA A 85 -0.59 7.40 8.73
CA ALA A 85 -1.41 7.89 7.62
C ALA A 85 -1.07 9.33 7.21
N LYS A 86 -0.61 10.18 8.14
CA LYS A 86 -0.17 11.54 7.82
C LYS A 86 1.18 11.55 7.10
N GLU A 87 2.08 10.64 7.46
CA GLU A 87 3.39 10.48 6.80
C GLU A 87 3.19 9.96 5.36
N GLU A 88 2.31 8.97 5.18
CA GLU A 88 1.97 8.41 3.86
C GLU A 88 1.33 9.41 2.89
N GLU A 89 0.61 10.42 3.40
CA GLU A 89 0.09 11.49 2.55
C GLU A 89 1.22 12.29 1.87
N TYR A 90 2.39 12.42 2.51
CA TYR A 90 3.56 13.04 1.89
C TYR A 90 4.19 12.15 0.82
N HIS A 91 4.24 10.83 1.03
CA HIS A 91 4.73 9.87 0.03
C HIS A 91 3.86 9.92 -1.23
N LEU A 92 2.54 9.99 -1.04
CA LEU A 92 1.60 10.11 -2.13
C LEU A 92 1.70 11.45 -2.86
N HIS A 93 1.84 12.55 -2.12
CA HIS A 93 2.02 13.86 -2.72
C HIS A 93 3.31 13.92 -3.56
N PHE A 94 4.40 13.35 -3.06
CA PHE A 94 5.67 13.23 -3.77
C PHE A 94 5.50 12.46 -5.09
N SER A 95 4.96 11.24 -5.04
CA SER A 95 4.81 10.40 -6.23
C SER A 95 3.85 11.01 -7.27
N TYR A 96 2.76 11.65 -6.83
CA TYR A 96 1.86 12.40 -7.71
C TYR A 96 2.59 13.51 -8.49
N ASN A 97 3.42 14.30 -7.80
CA ASN A 97 4.18 15.36 -8.45
C ASN A 97 5.19 14.83 -9.46
N VAL A 98 5.85 13.69 -9.15
CA VAL A 98 6.76 13.04 -10.10
C VAL A 98 6.01 12.52 -11.32
N LEU A 99 4.87 11.86 -11.14
CA LEU A 99 4.01 11.40 -12.26
C LEU A 99 3.55 12.56 -13.16
N ARG A 100 3.25 13.71 -12.56
CA ARG A 100 2.85 14.92 -13.27
C ARG A 100 3.95 15.43 -14.20
N SER A 101 5.18 15.48 -13.73
CA SER A 101 6.33 15.99 -14.50
C SER A 101 7.06 14.92 -15.32
N TYR A 102 6.65 13.66 -15.26
CA TYR A 102 7.35 12.57 -15.94
C TYR A 102 7.21 12.66 -17.46
N GLU A 103 8.33 12.76 -18.17
CA GLU A 103 8.37 12.95 -19.63
C GLU A 103 8.06 11.65 -20.41
N GLU A 104 8.66 10.53 -20.01
CA GLU A 104 8.52 9.23 -20.67
C GLU A 104 7.21 8.52 -20.30
N LYS A 105 6.07 9.12 -20.70
CA LYS A 105 4.72 8.68 -20.33
C LYS A 105 4.41 7.23 -20.68
N LYS A 106 4.91 6.72 -21.82
CA LYS A 106 4.70 5.32 -22.23
C LYS A 106 5.36 4.33 -21.27
N ARG A 107 6.61 4.62 -20.87
CA ARG A 107 7.35 3.78 -19.93
C ARG A 107 6.71 3.80 -18.56
N MET A 108 6.32 4.98 -18.08
CA MET A 108 5.60 5.12 -16.81
C MET A 108 4.23 4.42 -16.84
N GLN A 109 3.47 4.51 -17.93
CA GLN A 109 2.23 3.75 -18.09
C GLN A 109 2.46 2.24 -17.96
N GLY A 110 3.56 1.72 -18.51
CA GLY A 110 3.93 0.31 -18.37
C GLY A 110 4.11 -0.12 -16.91
N ALA A 111 4.81 0.70 -16.11
CA ALA A 111 4.98 0.45 -14.68
C ALA A 111 3.65 0.56 -13.92
N LEU A 112 2.84 1.59 -14.19
CA LEU A 112 1.51 1.72 -13.59
C LEU A 112 0.62 0.51 -13.89
N ASN A 113 0.64 0.01 -15.13
CA ASN A 113 -0.10 -1.19 -15.54
C ASN A 113 0.37 -2.43 -14.78
N PHE A 114 1.66 -2.52 -14.45
CA PHE A 114 2.22 -3.64 -13.70
C PHE A 114 1.84 -3.57 -12.21
N TRP A 115 1.95 -2.39 -11.59
CA TRP A 115 1.80 -2.24 -10.14
C TRP A 115 0.34 -2.11 -9.68
N PHE A 116 -0.57 -1.63 -10.52
CA PHE A 116 -1.96 -1.38 -10.10
C PHE A 116 -2.76 -2.65 -9.77
N PRO A 117 -2.71 -3.75 -10.57
CA PRO A 117 -3.32 -5.02 -10.17
C PRO A 117 -2.84 -5.52 -8.81
N ARG A 118 -1.54 -5.37 -8.51
CA ARG A 118 -0.92 -5.78 -7.24
C ARG A 118 -1.40 -4.93 -6.05
N ALA A 119 -1.65 -3.64 -6.27
CA ALA A 119 -2.26 -2.77 -5.26
C ALA A 119 -3.67 -3.26 -4.89
N VAL A 120 -4.45 -3.64 -5.90
CA VAL A 120 -5.80 -4.18 -5.73
C VAL A 120 -5.77 -5.54 -5.02
N GLU A 121 -4.84 -6.42 -5.38
CA GLU A 121 -4.61 -7.70 -4.69
C GLU A 121 -4.27 -7.49 -3.21
N MET A 122 -3.43 -6.51 -2.87
CA MET A 122 -3.08 -6.20 -1.49
C MET A 122 -4.30 -5.77 -0.66
N ILE A 123 -5.22 -4.98 -1.24
CA ILE A 123 -6.48 -4.61 -0.58
C ILE A 123 -7.38 -5.84 -0.40
N ASN A 124 -7.52 -6.66 -1.45
CA ASN A 124 -8.33 -7.88 -1.39
C ASN A 124 -7.83 -8.85 -0.31
N GLN A 125 -6.51 -8.98 -0.13
CA GLN A 125 -5.95 -9.80 0.95
C GLN A 125 -6.37 -9.31 2.33
N LEU A 126 -6.40 -7.99 2.58
CA LEU A 126 -6.92 -7.46 3.84
C LEU A 126 -8.42 -7.74 4.00
N ASN A 127 -9.24 -7.45 2.99
CA ASN A 127 -10.69 -7.70 3.05
C ASN A 127 -10.98 -9.19 3.31
N ASN A 128 -10.21 -10.10 2.72
CA ASN A 128 -10.32 -11.54 3.01
C ASN A 128 -9.96 -11.87 4.47
N VAL A 129 -8.95 -11.21 5.05
CA VAL A 129 -8.58 -11.39 6.45
C VAL A 129 -9.68 -10.86 7.37
N ILE A 130 -10.28 -9.70 7.07
CA ILE A 130 -11.40 -9.12 7.81
C ILE A 130 -12.61 -10.07 7.75
N GLY A 131 -13.05 -10.44 6.55
CA GLY A 131 -14.24 -11.27 6.35
C GLY A 131 -14.11 -12.72 6.84
N SER A 132 -12.89 -13.24 7.02
CA SER A 132 -12.67 -14.62 7.52
C SER A 132 -12.56 -14.72 9.05
N LYS A 133 -12.46 -13.60 9.77
CA LYS A 133 -12.14 -13.58 11.21
C LYS A 133 -13.20 -12.84 12.00
N LEU A 134 -14.10 -13.63 12.60
CA LEU A 134 -15.19 -13.15 13.47
C LEU A 134 -14.73 -12.18 14.59
N TYR A 135 -13.47 -12.30 15.04
CA TYR A 135 -12.92 -11.44 16.09
C TYR A 135 -12.46 -10.06 15.58
N LEU A 136 -12.24 -9.89 14.27
CA LEU A 136 -11.92 -8.58 13.69
C LEU A 136 -13.15 -7.69 13.55
N GLU A 137 -14.34 -8.27 13.43
CA GLU A 137 -15.62 -7.53 13.55
C GLU A 137 -15.72 -6.83 14.91
N GLN A 138 -15.20 -7.45 15.96
CA GLN A 138 -15.14 -6.84 17.30
C GLN A 138 -14.15 -5.66 17.38
N LEU A 139 -13.22 -5.53 16.44
CA LEU A 139 -12.31 -4.39 16.37
C LEU A 139 -12.89 -3.22 15.59
N ASN A 140 -14.09 -3.36 15.01
CA ASN A 140 -14.73 -2.34 14.17
C ASN A 140 -13.89 -1.93 12.95
N ILE A 141 -13.16 -2.89 12.36
CA ILE A 141 -12.44 -2.66 11.09
C ILE A 141 -13.46 -2.72 9.96
N VAL A 142 -13.46 -1.71 9.10
CA VAL A 142 -14.35 -1.64 7.93
C VAL A 142 -13.60 -2.11 6.69
N ASP A 143 -14.28 -2.88 5.85
CA ASP A 143 -13.77 -3.29 4.55
C ASP A 143 -13.46 -2.08 3.66
N ILE A 144 -12.41 -2.22 2.86
CA ILE A 144 -12.02 -1.20 1.91
C ILE A 144 -12.80 -1.40 0.61
N SER A 145 -13.48 -0.35 0.15
CA SER A 145 -14.13 -0.36 -1.17
C SER A 145 -13.09 -0.39 -2.29
N VAL A 146 -12.84 -1.58 -2.84
CA VAL A 146 -11.93 -1.79 -3.97
C VAL A 146 -12.35 -0.97 -5.19
N ASN A 147 -13.66 -0.88 -5.46
CA ASN A 147 -14.18 -0.11 -6.57
C ASN A 147 -13.91 1.39 -6.41
N GLU A 148 -14.01 1.91 -5.18
CA GLU A 148 -13.69 3.31 -4.89
C GLU A 148 -12.19 3.58 -5.04
N PHE A 149 -11.34 2.67 -4.56
CA PHE A 149 -9.89 2.75 -4.77
C PHE A 149 -9.54 2.79 -6.26
N ILE A 150 -10.09 1.86 -7.05
CA ILE A 150 -9.85 1.78 -8.49
C ILE A 150 -10.32 3.06 -9.19
N LYS A 151 -11.53 3.53 -8.85
CA LYS A 151 -12.10 4.74 -9.42
C LYS A 151 -11.23 5.96 -9.10
N SER A 152 -10.88 6.16 -7.83
CA SER A 152 -10.06 7.28 -7.37
C SER A 152 -8.69 7.33 -8.07
N VAL A 153 -7.99 6.20 -8.13
CA VAL A 153 -6.70 6.11 -8.82
C VAL A 153 -6.82 6.45 -10.30
N ASN A 154 -7.81 5.86 -10.99
CA ASN A 154 -8.01 6.10 -12.43
C ASN A 154 -8.41 7.55 -12.75
N GLU A 155 -9.22 8.19 -11.90
CA GLU A 155 -9.56 9.61 -12.04
C GLU A 155 -8.31 10.50 -11.93
N GLU A 156 -7.42 10.22 -10.99
CA GLU A 156 -6.17 10.97 -10.85
C GLU A 156 -5.18 10.70 -11.97
N LEU A 157 -5.01 9.44 -12.37
CA LEU A 157 -4.17 9.08 -13.52
C LEU A 157 -4.63 9.79 -14.80
N SER A 158 -5.95 9.87 -15.02
CA SER A 158 -6.53 10.59 -16.17
C SER A 158 -6.17 12.09 -16.13
N LYS A 159 -6.23 12.73 -14.96
CA LYS A 159 -5.81 14.15 -14.78
C LYS A 159 -4.32 14.36 -15.07
N LEU A 160 -3.50 13.34 -14.88
CA LEU A 160 -2.06 13.34 -15.13
C LEU A 160 -1.68 12.94 -16.56
N GLY A 161 -2.66 12.67 -17.43
CA GLY A 161 -2.46 12.30 -18.82
C GLY A 161 -2.12 10.83 -19.04
N PHE A 162 -2.39 9.96 -18.06
CA PHE A 162 -2.26 8.51 -18.19
C PHE A 162 -3.60 7.89 -18.59
N SER A 163 -3.53 6.74 -19.26
CA SER A 163 -4.72 5.96 -19.61
C SER A 163 -5.26 5.25 -18.36
N GLN A 164 -6.59 5.10 -18.32
CA GLN A 164 -7.23 4.28 -17.30
C GLN A 164 -6.75 2.83 -17.40
N ILE A 165 -6.63 2.20 -16.25
CA ILE A 165 -6.16 0.84 -16.08
C ILE A 165 -7.31 0.05 -15.50
N ASP A 166 -7.66 -1.03 -16.19
CA ASP A 166 -8.50 -2.09 -15.64
C ASP A 166 -7.58 -3.10 -14.94
N PRO A 167 -7.55 -3.12 -13.59
CA PRO A 167 -6.62 -3.96 -12.84
C PRO A 167 -6.96 -5.46 -12.94
N TYR A 168 -8.16 -5.81 -13.44
CA TYR A 168 -8.58 -7.20 -13.63
C TYR A 168 -8.28 -7.73 -15.02
N LYS A 169 -7.92 -6.84 -15.95
CA LYS A 169 -7.58 -7.24 -17.31
C LYS A 169 -6.18 -7.83 -17.32
N THR A 170 -6.09 -9.13 -17.63
CA THR A 170 -4.80 -9.82 -17.78
C THR A 170 -3.97 -9.10 -18.84
N MET A 171 -2.75 -8.67 -18.50
CA MET A 171 -1.81 -8.17 -19.51
C MET A 171 -1.52 -9.31 -20.48
N VAL A 172 -2.08 -9.23 -21.68
CA VAL A 172 -1.61 -10.04 -22.81
C VAL A 172 -0.23 -9.48 -23.15
N LEU A 173 0.82 -10.17 -22.71
CA LEU A 173 2.17 -9.92 -23.20
C LEU A 173 2.16 -10.27 -24.69
N HIS A 174 2.16 -9.24 -25.54
CA HIS A 174 2.42 -9.37 -26.98
C HIS A 174 3.93 -9.34 -27.24
#